data_AF-A0A8T7AMA0-F1
#
_entry.id   AF-A0A8T7AMA0-F1
#
_cell.length_a   1.000
_cell.length_b   1.000
_cell.length_c   1.000
_cell.angle_alpha   90.00
_cell.angle_beta   90.00
_cell.angle_gamma   90.00
#
_symmetry.space_group_name_H-M   'P 1'
#
loop_
_entity.id
_entity.type
_entity.pdbx_description
1 polymer ?
#
loop_
_entity_poly.entity_id
_entity_poly.type
_entity_poly.pdbx_seq_one_letter_code
_entity_poly.pdbx_strand_id
1 'polypeptide(L)'
;MNRTKQLIALLAGMAVLIIAGCSSKGAGDGEVVNEVRLPTDTLLNLNCPNVGISIETCVLDDPENPFINASTKEFNVNDPDAETKFDLFNKIPKGPTGAKARFYLWATALARRASGENQYYTALALHELYTAAGDPIIRDQAKRAYRSVWDNFFGSVTVFECCGEFFPFERDDTAFAIPLNELTLERLIRAPETPDSAYPNGYTPLIPDDPSTVGNDPGLIELETQEVILDWGFNYRCTGSGADRLCFVQVSIF
;
A
#
# COMPACT_ATOMS: atom_id res chain seq x y z
N MET A 1 -44.88 46.30 -8.03
CA MET A 1 -43.60 45.63 -8.38
C MET A 1 -43.94 44.22 -8.88
N ASN A 2 -43.66 43.92 -10.15
CA ASN A 2 -44.23 42.75 -10.86
C ASN A 2 -43.75 41.42 -10.29
N ARG A 3 -44.67 40.51 -9.93
CA ARG A 3 -44.38 39.14 -9.43
C ARG A 3 -43.44 38.35 -10.35
N THR A 4 -43.47 38.62 -11.65
CA THR A 4 -42.57 38.04 -12.66
C THR A 4 -41.11 38.44 -12.46
N LYS A 5 -40.83 39.64 -11.93
CA LYS A 5 -39.46 40.10 -11.63
C LYS A 5 -38.89 39.45 -10.36
N GLN A 6 -39.76 39.07 -9.41
CA GLN A 6 -39.34 38.36 -8.19
C GLN A 6 -39.01 36.89 -8.46
N LEU A 7 -39.74 36.23 -9.36
CA LEU A 7 -39.45 34.84 -9.77
C LEU A 7 -38.14 34.72 -10.55
N ILE A 8 -37.82 35.68 -11.41
CA ILE A 8 -36.54 35.71 -12.15
C ILE A 8 -35.37 35.98 -11.20
N ALA A 9 -35.55 36.85 -10.19
CA ALA A 9 -34.53 37.09 -9.18
C ALA A 9 -34.27 35.87 -8.28
N LEU A 10 -35.30 35.07 -7.99
CA LEU A 10 -35.17 33.83 -7.20
C LEU A 10 -34.50 32.69 -7.98
N LEU A 11 -34.77 32.58 -9.28
CA LEU A 11 -34.11 31.61 -10.17
C LEU A 11 -32.65 31.99 -10.49
N ALA A 12 -32.33 33.28 -10.56
CA ALA A 12 -30.96 33.76 -10.71
C ALA A 12 -30.11 33.62 -9.43
N GLY A 13 -30.74 33.59 -8.25
CA GLY A 13 -30.04 33.42 -6.97
C GLY A 13 -29.57 31.98 -6.67
N MET A 14 -30.19 30.96 -7.30
CA MET A 14 -29.88 29.55 -7.04
C MET A 14 -28.84 28.96 -8.01
N ALA A 15 -28.42 29.71 -9.02
CA ALA A 15 -27.49 29.26 -10.06
C ALA A 15 -26.00 29.46 -9.73
N VAL A 16 -25.65 30.01 -8.55
CA VAL A 16 -24.25 30.37 -8.22
C VAL A 16 -23.53 29.36 -7.31
N LEU A 17 -24.17 28.26 -6.90
CA LEU A 17 -23.59 27.32 -5.91
C LEU A 17 -23.07 25.98 -6.45
N ILE A 18 -22.85 25.82 -7.76
CA ILE A 18 -22.54 24.49 -8.35
C ILE A 18 -21.06 24.31 -8.79
N ILE A 19 -20.13 25.20 -8.45
CA ILE A 19 -18.69 25.00 -8.80
C ILE A 19 -17.77 25.09 -7.58
N ALA A 20 -18.17 24.45 -6.49
CA ALA A 20 -17.22 23.91 -5.51
C ALA A 20 -17.40 22.38 -5.49
N GLY A 21 -17.32 21.75 -6.66
CA GLY A 21 -17.02 20.32 -6.69
C GLY A 21 -15.61 20.16 -6.16
N CYS A 22 -15.45 19.51 -4.99
CA CYS A 22 -14.16 19.05 -4.51
C CYS A 22 -13.49 18.26 -5.62
N SER A 23 -12.58 18.88 -6.35
CA SER A 23 -11.61 18.15 -7.15
C SER A 23 -10.79 17.35 -6.13
N SER A 24 -10.96 16.03 -6.10
CA SER A 24 -10.09 15.15 -5.32
C SER A 24 -8.65 15.42 -5.78
N LYS A 25 -7.74 15.71 -4.83
CA LYS A 25 -6.32 15.90 -5.14
C LYS A 25 -5.81 14.67 -5.89
N GLY A 26 -5.43 14.84 -7.14
CA GLY A 26 -4.75 13.82 -7.93
C GLY A 26 -3.35 13.54 -7.42
N ALA A 27 -2.72 12.47 -7.91
CA ALA A 27 -1.38 12.06 -7.48
C ALA A 27 -0.30 13.15 -7.61
N GLY A 28 -0.48 14.10 -8.52
CA GLY A 28 0.42 15.23 -8.76
C GLY A 28 0.05 16.55 -8.07
N ASP A 29 -1.07 16.60 -7.33
CA ASP A 29 -1.64 17.86 -6.80
C ASP A 29 -0.97 18.31 -5.47
N GLY A 30 0.29 17.95 -5.27
CA GLY A 30 1.11 18.33 -4.12
C GLY A 30 2.31 19.20 -4.52
N GLU A 31 2.91 19.84 -3.53
CA GLU A 31 4.12 20.63 -3.70
C GLU A 31 5.35 19.72 -3.69
N VAL A 32 6.38 20.07 -4.47
CA VAL A 32 7.70 19.46 -4.31
C VAL A 32 8.29 20.03 -3.01
N VAL A 33 8.42 19.19 -1.99
CA VAL A 33 8.89 19.62 -0.67
C VAL A 33 10.36 19.25 -0.51
N ASN A 34 11.22 20.24 -0.30
CA ASN A 34 12.66 20.04 -0.14
C ASN A 34 13.04 19.42 1.21
N GLU A 35 12.19 19.56 2.23
CA GLU A 35 12.39 18.99 3.57
C GLU A 35 11.05 18.57 4.18
N VAL A 36 10.81 17.26 4.28
CA VAL A 36 9.67 16.69 5.00
C VAL A 36 10.18 16.22 6.36
N ARG A 37 9.68 16.80 7.46
CA ARG A 37 10.02 16.33 8.80
C ARG A 37 9.36 14.98 9.03
N LEU A 38 10.15 13.92 9.02
CA LEU A 38 9.67 12.57 9.17
C LEU A 38 9.38 12.24 10.64
N PRO A 39 8.25 11.58 10.95
CA PRO A 39 8.07 10.95 12.25
C PRO A 39 9.08 9.79 12.38
N THR A 40 9.74 9.72 13.54
CA THR A 40 10.79 8.73 13.81
C THR A 40 10.38 7.69 14.86
N ASP A 41 9.22 7.88 15.49
CA ASP A 41 8.61 6.90 16.38
C ASP A 41 7.85 5.82 15.59
N THR A 42 7.45 4.77 16.31
CA THR A 42 6.70 3.63 15.75
C THR A 42 5.23 3.62 16.18
N LEU A 43 4.75 4.63 16.90
CA LEU A 43 3.37 4.71 17.39
C LEU A 43 2.47 5.20 16.25
N LEU A 44 1.55 4.38 15.77
CA LEU A 44 0.56 4.82 14.79
C LEU A 44 -0.82 4.98 15.43
N ASN A 45 -1.30 6.22 15.47
CA ASN A 45 -2.70 6.49 15.77
C ASN A 45 -3.49 6.38 14.46
N LEU A 46 -4.41 5.41 14.37
CA LEU A 46 -5.27 5.31 13.20
C LEU A 46 -6.24 6.50 13.19
N ASN A 47 -6.03 7.47 12.30
CA ASN A 47 -6.90 8.65 12.19
C ASN A 47 -8.37 8.28 11.87
N CYS A 48 -8.58 7.17 11.18
CA CYS A 48 -9.90 6.57 11.01
C CYS A 48 -9.81 5.03 10.90
N PRO A 49 -10.93 4.30 11.09
CA PRO A 49 -10.91 2.83 11.08
C PRO A 49 -10.39 2.20 9.77
N ASN A 50 -10.52 2.90 8.64
CA ASN A 50 -10.15 2.39 7.31
C ASN A 50 -8.91 3.07 6.72
N VAL A 51 -8.13 3.79 7.54
CA VAL A 51 -6.95 4.50 7.03
C VAL A 51 -6.00 3.54 6.30
N GLY A 52 -5.60 3.90 5.07
CA GLY A 52 -4.76 3.05 4.22
C GLY A 52 -5.48 1.85 3.57
N ILE A 53 -6.81 1.86 3.53
CA ILE A 53 -7.63 0.80 2.92
C ILE A 53 -8.43 1.36 1.73
N SER A 54 -8.18 0.84 0.53
CA SER A 54 -8.90 1.10 -0.70
C SER A 54 -9.01 2.60 -1.00
N ILE A 55 -10.22 3.08 -1.29
CA ILE A 55 -10.53 4.48 -1.63
C ILE A 55 -10.62 5.41 -0.40
N GLU A 56 -10.29 4.94 0.81
CA GLU A 56 -10.34 5.77 2.01
C GLU A 56 -9.32 6.90 1.94
N THR A 57 -9.74 8.11 2.33
CA THR A 57 -8.94 9.33 2.18
C THR A 57 -8.62 10.04 3.48
N CYS A 58 -9.11 9.54 4.63
CA CYS A 58 -8.93 10.16 5.95
C CYS A 58 -7.46 10.41 6.35
N VAL A 59 -6.49 9.74 5.72
CA VAL A 59 -5.06 10.00 5.93
C VAL A 59 -4.65 11.42 5.50
N LEU A 60 -5.39 12.04 4.58
CA LEU A 60 -5.16 13.42 4.12
C LEU A 60 -5.59 14.47 5.16
N ASP A 61 -6.40 14.07 6.14
CA ASP A 61 -6.88 14.90 7.25
C ASP A 61 -6.12 14.61 8.56
N ASP A 62 -5.17 13.67 8.56
CA ASP A 62 -4.41 13.29 9.74
C ASP A 62 -3.33 14.34 10.05
N PRO A 63 -3.38 15.05 11.20
CA PRO A 63 -2.36 16.04 11.56
C PRO A 63 -0.96 15.45 11.77
N GLU A 64 -0.83 14.15 11.99
CA GLU A 64 0.47 13.46 12.10
C GLU A 64 1.08 13.11 10.73
N ASN A 65 0.32 13.20 9.64
CA ASN A 65 0.80 12.86 8.30
C ASN A 65 1.66 13.99 7.71
N PRO A 66 2.98 13.80 7.51
CA PRO A 66 3.84 14.85 6.98
C PRO A 66 3.74 15.00 5.45
N PHE A 67 3.04 14.10 4.76
CA PHE A 67 2.93 14.06 3.29
C PHE A 67 1.63 14.68 2.75
N ILE A 68 0.73 15.22 3.58
CA ILE A 68 -0.56 15.81 3.17
C ILE A 68 -0.42 16.80 2.00
N ASN A 69 0.68 17.56 1.98
CA ASN A 69 0.99 18.54 0.95
C ASN A 69 2.16 18.14 0.05
N ALA A 70 2.90 17.07 0.36
CA ALA A 70 4.00 16.60 -0.48
C ALA A 70 3.46 15.95 -1.75
N SER A 71 4.07 16.19 -2.90
CA SER A 71 3.74 15.52 -4.18
C SER A 71 4.00 14.01 -4.10
N THR A 72 3.06 13.17 -4.55
CA THR A 72 3.21 11.70 -4.62
C THR A 72 3.03 11.24 -6.06
N LYS A 73 3.81 11.84 -6.98
CA LYS A 73 3.67 11.63 -8.42
C LYS A 73 3.85 10.17 -8.81
N GLU A 74 2.99 9.76 -9.72
CA GLU A 74 3.11 8.52 -10.46
C GLU A 74 4.12 8.69 -11.59
N PHE A 75 4.73 7.58 -12.03
CA PHE A 75 5.58 7.61 -13.21
C PHE A 75 4.80 8.12 -14.43
N ASN A 76 5.44 8.99 -15.22
CA ASN A 76 4.86 9.58 -16.42
C ASN A 76 5.86 9.47 -17.58
N VAL A 77 5.51 8.71 -18.61
CA VAL A 77 6.34 8.54 -19.81
C VAL A 77 6.66 9.85 -20.54
N ASN A 78 5.84 10.89 -20.35
CA ASN A 78 6.06 12.21 -20.96
C ASN A 78 6.91 13.14 -20.08
N ASP A 79 7.22 12.72 -18.85
CA ASP A 79 8.07 13.44 -17.89
C ASP A 79 8.86 12.41 -17.06
N PRO A 80 9.74 11.61 -17.72
CA PRO A 80 10.38 10.45 -17.10
C PRO A 80 11.40 10.82 -16.02
N ASP A 81 11.91 12.06 -16.06
CA ASP A 81 12.90 12.57 -15.09
C ASP A 81 12.23 13.17 -13.83
N ALA A 82 10.90 13.21 -13.77
CA ALA A 82 10.20 13.76 -12.62
C ALA A 82 10.34 12.85 -11.40
N GLU A 83 10.62 13.48 -10.25
CA GLU A 83 10.61 12.78 -8.96
C GLU A 83 9.23 12.14 -8.70
N THR A 84 9.26 10.84 -8.43
CA THR A 84 8.09 10.00 -8.16
C THR A 84 7.96 9.69 -6.67
N LYS A 85 6.82 9.10 -6.30
CA LYS A 85 6.62 8.53 -4.97
C LYS A 85 7.68 7.48 -4.58
N PHE A 86 8.29 6.80 -5.55
CA PHE A 86 9.36 5.83 -5.29
C PHE A 86 10.67 6.51 -4.89
N ASP A 87 10.99 7.67 -5.48
CA ASP A 87 12.16 8.46 -5.08
C ASP A 87 12.02 8.97 -3.65
N LEU A 88 10.83 9.46 -3.30
CA LEU A 88 10.50 9.84 -1.91
C LEU A 88 10.64 8.65 -0.96
N PHE A 89 10.13 7.47 -1.35
CA PHE A 89 10.26 6.26 -0.56
C PHE A 89 11.73 5.87 -0.32
N ASN A 90 12.59 6.00 -1.34
CA ASN A 90 14.01 5.68 -1.25
C ASN A 90 14.78 6.64 -0.33
N LYS A 91 14.28 7.87 -0.14
CA LYS A 91 14.87 8.87 0.78
C LYS A 91 14.50 8.65 2.25
N ILE A 92 13.40 7.94 2.54
CA ILE A 92 13.01 7.62 3.92
C ILE A 92 13.98 6.56 4.48
N PRO A 93 14.44 6.63 5.74
CA PRO A 93 15.25 5.58 6.36
C PRO A 93 14.54 4.22 6.38
N LYS A 94 15.27 3.11 6.22
CA LYS A 94 14.70 1.76 6.39
C LYS A 94 14.62 1.40 7.88
N GLY A 95 13.66 0.56 8.24
CA GLY A 95 13.53 0.05 9.61
C GLY A 95 12.71 0.98 10.52
N PRO A 96 12.76 0.75 11.84
CA PRO A 96 11.84 1.35 12.81
C PRO A 96 11.71 2.88 12.71
N THR A 97 12.81 3.58 12.43
CA THR A 97 12.86 5.04 12.38
C THR A 97 12.19 5.66 11.16
N GLY A 98 11.93 4.89 10.10
CA GLY A 98 11.24 5.35 8.90
C GLY A 98 9.91 4.66 8.61
N ALA A 99 9.57 3.60 9.36
CA ALA A 99 8.39 2.79 9.11
C ALA A 99 7.08 3.61 9.10
N LYS A 100 6.88 4.49 10.09
CA LYS A 100 5.70 5.36 10.17
C LYS A 100 5.62 6.35 9.01
N ALA A 101 6.76 6.92 8.61
CA ALA A 101 6.84 7.80 7.46
C ALA A 101 6.53 7.07 6.14
N ARG A 102 7.03 5.84 5.94
CA ARG A 102 6.70 5.01 4.78
C ARG A 102 5.20 4.72 4.71
N PHE A 103 4.58 4.40 5.85
CA PHE A 103 3.13 4.22 5.90
C PHE A 103 2.39 5.48 5.42
N TYR A 104 2.72 6.64 5.98
CA TYR A 104 2.06 7.88 5.59
C TYR A 104 2.28 8.25 4.11
N LEU A 105 3.47 8.02 3.57
CA LEU A 105 3.75 8.24 2.15
C LEU A 105 2.82 7.39 1.27
N TRP A 106 2.79 6.07 1.51
CA TRP A 106 2.02 5.15 0.68
C TRP A 106 0.52 5.30 0.86
N ALA A 107 0.05 5.51 2.10
CA ALA A 107 -1.36 5.80 2.37
C ALA A 107 -1.80 7.11 1.70
N THR A 108 -0.95 8.14 1.70
CA THR A 108 -1.22 9.41 0.99
C THR A 108 -1.29 9.19 -0.53
N ALA A 109 -0.35 8.42 -1.09
CA ALA A 109 -0.37 8.07 -2.51
C ALA A 109 -1.65 7.29 -2.87
N LEU A 110 -2.05 6.33 -2.04
CA LEU A 110 -3.28 5.56 -2.18
C LEU A 110 -4.53 6.46 -2.13
N ALA A 111 -4.62 7.36 -1.15
CA ALA A 111 -5.74 8.27 -0.98
C ALA A 111 -5.93 9.22 -2.17
N ARG A 112 -4.82 9.65 -2.80
CA ARG A 112 -4.87 10.51 -4.00
C ARG A 112 -5.06 9.74 -5.29
N ARG A 113 -4.61 8.50 -5.33
CA ARG A 113 -4.77 7.59 -6.46
C ARG A 113 -4.88 6.16 -5.97
N ALA A 114 -6.12 5.70 -5.89
CA ALA A 114 -6.42 4.30 -5.59
C ALA A 114 -5.84 3.39 -6.68
N SER A 115 -4.84 2.60 -6.33
CA SER A 115 -4.22 1.60 -7.20
C SER A 115 -3.78 0.40 -6.38
N GLY A 116 -3.71 -0.78 -7.02
CA GLY A 116 -3.22 -1.98 -6.35
C GLY A 116 -1.79 -1.82 -5.83
N GLU A 117 -0.92 -1.16 -6.60
CA GLU A 117 0.46 -0.86 -6.21
C GLU A 117 0.50 -0.03 -4.92
N ASN A 118 -0.24 1.08 -4.88
CA ASN A 118 -0.32 1.93 -3.70
C ASN A 118 -0.93 1.18 -2.51
N GLN A 119 -1.93 0.31 -2.74
CA GLN A 119 -2.52 -0.51 -1.68
C GLN A 119 -1.53 -1.53 -1.12
N TYR A 120 -0.78 -2.23 -1.98
CA TYR A 120 0.19 -3.22 -1.60
C TYR A 120 1.34 -2.59 -0.80
N TYR A 121 1.90 -1.48 -1.26
CA TYR A 121 2.96 -0.79 -0.51
C TYR A 121 2.46 -0.15 0.79
N THR A 122 1.18 0.25 0.86
CA THR A 122 0.56 0.67 2.13
C THR A 122 0.48 -0.50 3.11
N ALA A 123 0.08 -1.69 2.64
CA ALA A 123 0.04 -2.91 3.46
C ALA A 123 1.45 -3.32 3.93
N LEU A 124 2.43 -3.26 3.03
CA LEU A 124 3.83 -3.56 3.32
C LEU A 124 4.42 -2.61 4.38
N ALA A 125 4.11 -1.31 4.30
CA ALA A 125 4.57 -0.34 5.28
C ALA A 125 3.90 -0.52 6.66
N LEU A 126 2.62 -0.91 6.70
CA LEU A 126 1.95 -1.31 7.95
C LEU A 126 2.60 -2.57 8.56
N HIS A 127 3.01 -3.51 7.72
CA HIS A 127 3.71 -4.73 8.16
C HIS A 127 5.10 -4.42 8.72
N GLU A 128 5.87 -3.54 8.07
CA GLU A 128 7.13 -3.01 8.61
C GLU A 128 6.91 -2.34 9.97
N LEU A 129 5.86 -1.52 10.09
CA LEU A 129 5.55 -0.81 11.32
C LEU A 129 5.12 -1.75 12.44
N TYR A 130 4.32 -2.77 12.15
CA TYR A 130 4.00 -3.83 13.10
C TYR A 130 5.26 -4.56 13.58
N THR A 131 6.17 -4.90 12.66
CA THR A 131 7.45 -5.53 13.02
C THR A 131 8.24 -4.66 14.00
N ALA A 132 8.24 -3.35 13.79
CA ALA A 132 8.95 -2.42 14.65
C ALA A 132 8.26 -2.14 15.99
N ALA A 133 6.92 -2.14 16.02
CA ALA A 133 6.12 -1.73 17.19
C ALA A 133 5.60 -2.91 18.04
N GLY A 134 5.36 -4.07 17.42
CA GLY A 134 4.66 -5.20 18.03
C GLY A 134 3.18 -4.93 18.34
N ASP A 135 2.58 -3.89 17.76
CA ASP A 135 1.22 -3.47 18.08
C ASP A 135 0.16 -4.31 17.31
N PRO A 136 -0.73 -5.05 17.99
CA PRO A 136 -1.76 -5.87 17.35
C PRO A 136 -2.76 -5.04 16.52
N ILE A 137 -3.00 -3.76 16.85
CA ILE A 137 -3.87 -2.89 16.06
C ILE A 137 -3.24 -2.64 14.68
N ILE A 138 -1.93 -2.40 14.64
CA ILE A 138 -1.19 -2.20 13.39
C ILE A 138 -1.14 -3.51 12.59
N ARG A 139 -0.96 -4.66 13.26
CA ARG A 139 -1.04 -5.98 12.62
C ARG A 139 -2.39 -6.20 11.93
N ASP A 140 -3.48 -5.96 12.65
CA ASP A 140 -4.83 -6.16 12.12
C ASP A 140 -5.11 -5.20 10.96
N GLN A 141 -4.62 -3.96 11.03
CA GLN A 141 -4.68 -3.03 9.91
C GLN A 141 -3.86 -3.50 8.71
N ALA A 142 -2.65 -4.06 8.92
CA ALA A 142 -1.82 -4.63 7.86
C ALA A 142 -2.53 -5.79 7.16
N LYS A 143 -3.14 -6.72 7.91
CA LYS A 143 -3.94 -7.82 7.35
C LYS A 143 -5.09 -7.30 6.50
N ARG A 144 -5.83 -6.30 6.98
CA ARG A 144 -6.92 -5.66 6.22
C ARG A 144 -6.42 -4.98 4.95
N ALA A 145 -5.26 -4.34 5.00
CA ALA A 145 -4.65 -3.70 3.83
C ALA A 145 -4.21 -4.73 2.79
N TYR A 146 -3.59 -5.84 3.20
CA TYR A 146 -3.26 -6.95 2.30
C TYR A 146 -4.51 -7.58 1.69
N ARG A 147 -5.54 -7.86 2.50
CA ARG A 147 -6.83 -8.35 1.99
C ARG A 147 -7.42 -7.40 0.95
N SER A 148 -7.32 -6.08 1.17
CA SER A 148 -7.81 -5.07 0.21
C SER A 148 -7.11 -5.13 -1.15
N VAL A 149 -5.86 -5.62 -1.23
CA VAL A 149 -5.20 -5.88 -2.53
C VAL A 149 -6.02 -6.89 -3.34
N TRP A 150 -6.53 -7.95 -2.71
CA TRP A 150 -7.34 -8.95 -3.39
C TRP A 150 -8.81 -8.50 -3.55
N ASP A 151 -9.40 -7.85 -2.55
CA ASP A 151 -10.82 -7.47 -2.59
C ASP A 151 -11.08 -6.32 -3.59
N ASN A 152 -10.19 -5.33 -3.66
CA ASN A 152 -10.42 -4.09 -4.42
C ASN A 152 -9.53 -3.94 -5.66
N PHE A 153 -8.39 -4.64 -5.69
CA PHE A 153 -7.36 -4.46 -6.72
C PHE A 153 -6.89 -5.78 -7.33
N PHE A 154 -7.76 -6.79 -7.36
CA PHE A 154 -7.45 -8.11 -7.90
C PHE A 154 -6.85 -8.03 -9.31
N GLY A 155 -5.74 -8.74 -9.55
CA GLY A 155 -5.04 -8.75 -10.84
C GLY A 155 -4.18 -7.51 -11.12
N SER A 156 -4.07 -6.57 -10.17
CA SER A 156 -3.10 -5.48 -10.29
C SER A 156 -1.67 -6.01 -10.23
N VAL A 157 -0.76 -5.24 -10.83
CA VAL A 157 0.66 -5.53 -10.88
C VAL A 157 1.46 -4.37 -10.29
N THR A 158 2.68 -4.66 -9.86
CA THR A 158 3.73 -3.66 -9.65
C THR A 158 4.86 -3.97 -10.64
N VAL A 159 5.61 -2.95 -11.04
CA VAL A 159 6.72 -3.10 -11.98
C VAL A 159 8.04 -3.05 -11.24
N PHE A 160 8.94 -3.95 -11.59
CA PHE A 160 10.34 -3.90 -11.16
C PHE A 160 11.22 -3.74 -12.38
N GLU A 161 12.27 -2.95 -12.20
CA GLU A 161 13.39 -2.86 -13.13
C GLU A 161 14.53 -3.71 -12.56
N CYS A 162 15.04 -4.67 -13.32
CA CYS A 162 16.20 -5.44 -12.89
C CYS A 162 17.10 -5.87 -14.04
N CYS A 163 18.29 -6.31 -13.63
CA CYS A 163 19.08 -7.34 -14.30
C CYS A 163 19.63 -7.01 -15.69
N GLY A 164 19.78 -5.74 -16.07
CA GLY A 164 20.49 -5.36 -17.30
C GLY A 164 21.90 -5.97 -17.42
N GLU A 165 22.55 -6.28 -16.29
CA GLU A 165 23.85 -6.96 -16.25
C GLU A 165 23.81 -8.46 -16.56
N PHE A 166 22.67 -9.14 -16.39
CA PHE A 166 22.52 -10.60 -16.62
C PHE A 166 22.04 -10.95 -18.02
N PHE A 167 21.54 -9.98 -18.79
CA PHE A 167 21.10 -10.17 -20.17
C PHE A 167 22.01 -9.39 -21.13
N PRO A 168 23.15 -9.97 -21.59
CA PRO A 168 24.19 -9.26 -22.35
C PRO A 168 23.76 -8.75 -23.76
N PHE A 169 22.50 -8.91 -24.13
CA PHE A 169 21.93 -8.47 -25.40
C PHE A 169 20.88 -7.35 -25.27
N GLU A 170 20.40 -7.04 -24.06
CA GLU A 170 19.51 -5.91 -23.78
C GLU A 170 20.29 -4.87 -22.97
N ARG A 171 20.47 -3.68 -23.54
CA ARG A 171 21.35 -2.64 -22.99
C ARG A 171 20.67 -1.74 -21.94
N ASP A 172 19.43 -2.05 -21.59
CA ASP A 172 18.57 -1.28 -20.71
C ASP A 172 17.97 -2.22 -19.64
N ASP A 173 17.67 -1.67 -18.46
CA ASP A 173 16.99 -2.42 -17.40
C ASP A 173 15.65 -2.98 -17.92
N THR A 174 15.50 -4.30 -17.94
CA THR A 174 14.26 -4.93 -18.42
C THR A 174 13.19 -4.76 -17.34
N ALA A 175 12.17 -3.96 -17.62
CA ALA A 175 11.00 -3.82 -16.78
C ALA A 175 10.10 -5.06 -16.89
N PHE A 176 9.71 -5.64 -15.76
CA PHE A 176 8.75 -6.74 -15.71
C PHE A 176 7.70 -6.51 -14.64
N ALA A 177 6.48 -6.95 -14.94
CA ALA A 177 5.34 -6.83 -14.05
C ALA A 177 5.24 -8.06 -13.16
N ILE A 178 5.09 -7.86 -11.85
CA ILE A 178 4.80 -8.93 -10.90
C ILE A 178 3.35 -8.81 -10.42
N PRO A 179 2.55 -9.89 -10.47
CA PRO A 179 1.20 -9.91 -9.92
C PRO A 179 1.19 -9.65 -8.41
N LEU A 180 0.43 -8.64 -7.97
CA LEU A 180 0.36 -8.26 -6.56
C LEU A 180 -0.34 -9.31 -5.69
N ASN A 181 -1.15 -10.17 -6.28
CA ASN A 181 -1.77 -11.28 -5.57
C ASN A 181 -0.74 -12.28 -5.07
N GLU A 182 0.27 -12.59 -5.90
CA GLU A 182 1.36 -13.51 -5.56
C GLU A 182 2.29 -12.89 -4.52
N LEU A 183 2.64 -11.61 -4.69
CA LEU A 183 3.44 -10.90 -3.69
C LEU A 183 2.72 -10.78 -2.34
N THR A 184 1.41 -10.51 -2.34
CA THR A 184 0.62 -10.49 -1.10
C THR A 184 0.64 -11.86 -0.42
N LEU A 185 0.48 -12.94 -1.18
CA LEU A 185 0.55 -14.29 -0.65
C LEU A 185 1.93 -14.60 -0.06
N GLU A 186 3.00 -14.26 -0.78
CA GLU A 186 4.37 -14.43 -0.32
C GLU A 186 4.59 -13.70 1.01
N ARG A 187 4.09 -12.46 1.15
CA ARG A 187 4.21 -11.68 2.39
C ARG A 187 3.47 -12.27 3.58
N LEU A 188 2.37 -12.99 3.34
CA LEU A 188 1.60 -13.64 4.40
C LEU A 188 2.20 -14.99 4.82
N ILE A 189 2.72 -15.78 3.87
CA ILE A 189 3.22 -17.13 4.12
C ILE A 189 4.69 -17.14 4.58
N ARG A 190 5.54 -16.26 4.03
CA ARG A 190 6.99 -16.39 4.18
C ARG A 190 7.44 -15.94 5.57
N ALA A 191 7.89 -16.90 6.37
CA ALA A 191 8.60 -16.66 7.63
C ALA A 191 9.86 -15.80 7.39
N PRO A 192 10.36 -15.05 8.40
CA PRO A 192 11.57 -14.25 8.24
C PRO A 192 12.77 -15.13 7.85
N GLU A 193 13.27 -14.96 6.63
CA GLU A 193 14.48 -15.65 6.16
C GLU A 193 15.75 -14.98 6.68
N THR A 194 16.85 -15.73 6.61
CA THR A 194 18.17 -15.36 7.10
C THR A 194 18.70 -14.06 6.47
N PRO A 195 19.66 -13.37 7.14
CA PRO A 195 20.14 -12.04 6.77
C PRO A 195 20.73 -11.87 5.35
N ASP A 196 21.00 -12.97 4.62
CA ASP A 196 21.75 -12.97 3.36
C ASP A 196 20.86 -13.00 2.09
N SER A 197 19.53 -12.92 2.22
CA SER A 197 18.63 -12.72 1.07
C SER A 197 18.74 -11.28 0.53
N ALA A 198 18.64 -11.10 -0.79
CA ALA A 198 18.62 -9.77 -1.44
C ALA A 198 17.49 -8.87 -0.92
N TYR A 199 16.47 -9.46 -0.28
CA TYR A 199 15.49 -8.80 0.57
C TYR A 199 15.34 -9.65 1.85
N PRO A 200 16.08 -9.37 2.93
CA PRO A 200 15.87 -10.08 4.18
C PRO A 200 14.48 -9.69 4.69
N ASN A 201 13.53 -10.62 4.59
CA ASN A 201 12.13 -10.43 4.97
C ASN A 201 11.98 -10.39 6.49
N GLY A 202 12.82 -9.66 7.23
CA GLY A 202 12.89 -9.59 8.69
C GLY A 202 11.64 -9.00 9.37
N TYR A 203 10.49 -9.09 8.72
CA TYR A 203 9.19 -8.77 9.27
C TYR A 203 8.66 -9.90 10.13
N THR A 204 8.02 -9.51 11.21
CA THR A 204 7.30 -10.44 12.07
C THR A 204 6.10 -11.00 11.30
N PRO A 205 5.86 -12.32 11.30
CA PRO A 205 4.68 -12.90 10.66
C PRO A 205 3.39 -12.21 11.13
N LEU A 206 2.47 -11.92 10.20
CA LEU A 206 1.13 -11.42 10.54
C LEU A 206 0.19 -12.54 10.98
N ILE A 207 0.51 -13.78 10.56
CA ILE A 207 -0.22 -15.01 10.84
C ILE A 207 0.85 -16.02 11.30
N PRO A 208 0.69 -16.69 12.45
CA PRO A 208 -0.44 -16.64 13.39
C PRO A 208 -0.62 -15.26 14.06
N ASP A 209 -1.80 -15.02 14.65
CA ASP A 209 -2.03 -13.86 15.52
C ASP A 209 -1.29 -13.99 16.87
N ASP A 210 -0.86 -15.18 17.25
CA ASP A 210 0.00 -15.39 18.40
C ASP A 210 1.23 -16.22 17.98
N PRO A 211 2.37 -15.59 17.67
CA PRO A 211 3.57 -16.33 17.27
C PRO A 211 4.09 -17.31 18.33
N SER A 212 3.61 -17.23 19.58
CA SER A 212 3.95 -18.21 20.62
C SER A 212 3.24 -19.57 20.45
N THR A 213 2.13 -19.64 19.68
CA THR A 213 1.35 -20.88 19.51
C THR A 213 1.96 -21.85 18.51
N VAL A 214 2.63 -21.34 17.46
CA VAL A 214 3.26 -22.15 16.40
C VAL A 214 4.77 -21.98 16.32
N GLY A 215 5.35 -21.05 17.09
CA GLY A 215 6.78 -20.76 17.05
C GLY A 215 7.23 -20.33 15.64
N ASN A 216 8.48 -20.61 15.30
CA ASN A 216 9.02 -20.36 13.96
C ASN A 216 8.86 -21.58 13.03
N ASP A 217 7.89 -22.47 13.26
CA ASP A 217 7.64 -23.62 12.38
C ASP A 217 6.98 -23.15 11.08
N PRO A 218 7.69 -23.18 9.93
CA PRO A 218 7.15 -22.66 8.68
C PRO A 218 5.94 -23.45 8.18
N GLY A 219 5.82 -24.74 8.52
CA GLY A 219 4.71 -25.57 8.10
C GLY A 219 3.41 -25.21 8.82
N LEU A 220 3.50 -24.85 10.10
CA LEU A 220 2.33 -24.43 10.88
C LEU A 220 1.88 -23.01 10.53
N ILE A 221 2.82 -22.08 10.33
CA ILE A 221 2.54 -20.72 9.82
C ILE A 221 1.78 -20.79 8.50
N GLU A 222 2.22 -21.68 7.61
CA GLU A 222 1.55 -21.89 6.34
C GLU A 222 0.13 -22.41 6.51
N LEU A 223 -0.06 -23.44 7.34
CA LEU A 223 -1.38 -24.04 7.60
C LEU A 223 -2.38 -22.98 8.08
N GLU A 224 -2.01 -22.19 9.09
CA GLU A 224 -2.86 -21.10 9.58
C GLU A 224 -3.10 -20.03 8.52
N THR A 225 -2.09 -19.73 7.70
CA THR A 225 -2.26 -18.80 6.58
C THR A 225 -3.26 -19.33 5.56
N GLN A 226 -3.34 -20.66 5.33
CA GLN A 226 -4.39 -21.24 4.47
C GLN A 226 -5.77 -21.03 5.06
N GLU A 227 -5.92 -21.27 6.35
CA GLU A 227 -7.22 -21.09 7.03
C GLU A 227 -7.69 -19.64 6.92
N VAL A 228 -6.81 -18.67 7.14
CA VAL A 228 -7.13 -17.24 7.00
C VAL A 228 -7.48 -16.88 5.56
N ILE A 229 -6.74 -17.36 4.58
CA ILE A 229 -6.99 -17.05 3.17
C ILE A 229 -8.31 -17.68 2.69
N LEU A 230 -8.62 -18.89 3.16
CA LEU A 230 -9.90 -19.56 2.93
C LEU A 230 -11.06 -18.79 3.55
N ASP A 231 -10.90 -18.27 4.77
CA ASP A 231 -11.90 -17.39 5.42
C ASP A 231 -12.12 -16.10 4.64
N TRP A 232 -11.08 -15.58 3.98
CA TRP A 232 -11.21 -14.44 3.07
C TRP A 232 -11.92 -14.79 1.75
N GLY A 233 -12.24 -16.06 1.50
CA GLY A 233 -12.93 -16.53 0.30
C GLY A 233 -11.99 -16.92 -0.85
N PHE A 234 -10.68 -16.94 -0.62
CA PHE A 234 -9.68 -17.26 -1.63
C PHE A 234 -9.16 -18.68 -1.43
N ASN A 235 -8.82 -19.35 -2.53
CA ASN A 235 -8.07 -20.60 -2.49
C ASN A 235 -6.65 -20.31 -2.95
N TYR A 236 -5.68 -21.07 -2.47
CA TYR A 236 -4.35 -21.05 -3.05
C TYR A 236 -3.79 -22.44 -3.26
N ARG A 237 -2.87 -22.55 -4.21
CA ARG A 237 -2.12 -23.78 -4.49
C ARG A 237 -0.65 -23.47 -4.55
N CYS A 238 0.13 -24.13 -3.71
CA CYS A 238 1.58 -24.13 -3.84
C CYS A 238 2.05 -25.38 -4.57
N THR A 239 3.09 -25.22 -5.39
CA THR A 239 3.83 -26.30 -6.02
C THR A 239 5.31 -26.14 -5.69
N GLY A 240 6.01 -27.25 -5.48
CA GLY A 240 7.43 -27.25 -5.08
C GLY A 240 7.65 -27.38 -3.56
N SER A 241 8.91 -27.35 -3.13
CA SER A 241 9.33 -27.42 -1.73
C SER A 241 10.55 -26.51 -1.49
N GLY A 242 10.73 -26.04 -0.25
CA GLY A 242 11.86 -25.17 0.10
C GLY A 242 11.80 -23.79 -0.57
N ALA A 243 12.95 -23.28 -1.01
CA ALA A 243 13.08 -21.95 -1.62
C ALA A 243 12.49 -21.84 -3.05
N ASP A 244 12.28 -22.97 -3.74
CA ASP A 244 11.74 -23.02 -5.12
C ASP A 244 10.21 -23.13 -5.15
N ARG A 245 9.56 -22.79 -4.03
CA ARG A 245 8.13 -22.97 -3.84
C ARG A 245 7.36 -21.82 -4.49
N LEU A 246 6.51 -22.15 -5.45
CA LEU A 246 5.63 -21.20 -6.14
C LEU A 246 4.20 -21.38 -5.64
N CYS A 247 3.55 -20.27 -5.25
CA CYS A 247 2.18 -20.29 -4.74
C CYS A 247 1.28 -19.37 -5.55
N PHE A 248 0.12 -19.89 -5.96
CA PHE A 248 -0.85 -19.19 -6.80
C PHE A 248 -2.18 -19.00 -6.05
N VAL A 249 -2.73 -17.79 -6.10
CA VAL A 249 -4.06 -17.45 -5.54
C VAL A 249 -5.12 -17.59 -6.63
N GLN A 250 -6.22 -18.25 -6.32
CA GLN A 250 -7.40 -18.41 -7.18
C GLN A 250 -8.65 -17.89 -6.47
N VAL A 251 -9.52 -17.20 -7.21
CA VAL A 251 -10.84 -16.81 -6.72
C VAL A 251 -11.73 -18.03 -6.69
N SER A 252 -12.34 -18.30 -5.53
CA SER A 252 -13.34 -19.35 -5.39
C SER A 252 -14.66 -18.84 -5.97
N ILE A 253 -15.02 -19.28 -7.17
CA ILE A 253 -16.37 -19.06 -7.69
C ILE A 253 -17.22 -20.22 -7.18
N PHE A 254 -18.04 -19.96 -6.16
CA PHE A 254 -19.09 -20.89 -5.72
C PHE A 254 -20.42 -20.50 -6.36
#